data_AF-A0A9D1PU12-F1
#
_entry.id   AF-A0A9D1PU12-F1
#
_cell.length_a   1.000
_cell.length_b   1.000
_cell.length_c   1.000
_cell.angle_alpha   90.00
_cell.angle_beta   90.00
_cell.angle_gamma   90.00
#
_symmetry.space_group_name_H-M   'P 1'
#
loop_
_entity.id
_entity.type
_entity.pdbx_description
1 polymer ?
#
loop_
_entity_poly.entity_id
_entity_poly.type
_entity_poly.pdbx_seq_one_letter_code
_entity_poly.pdbx_strand_id
1 'polypeptide(L)'
;MQRLKAAHPELEIRTTCGYITKRTRQEYGIAKSHRADAFCIAGNMGATRLDVYYFQKQIRRHNRKIHKLTIYKGGKRRLHQAPYEVEGFRLFDKVLCEGYVGFIFGRRTNGYFKVCTLDGTVLSKSIHCRKLRLLERRTTFLTEVRYGGGASSPR
;
A
#
# COMPACT_ATOMS: atom_id res chain seq x y z
N MET A 1 -2.18 14.08 -17.35
CA MET A 1 -1.95 15.54 -17.38
C MET A 1 -3.24 16.34 -17.47
N GLN A 2 -4.06 16.18 -18.51
CA GLN A 2 -5.30 16.97 -18.65
C GLN A 2 -6.23 16.91 -17.43
N ARG A 3 -6.47 15.71 -16.88
CA ARG A 3 -7.24 15.55 -15.63
C ARG A 3 -6.66 16.31 -14.44
N LEU A 4 -5.33 16.35 -14.31
CA LEU A 4 -4.65 17.04 -13.21
C LEU A 4 -4.77 18.56 -13.37
N LYS A 5 -4.57 19.06 -14.60
CA LYS A 5 -4.73 20.48 -14.94
C LYS A 5 -6.17 20.97 -14.76
N ALA A 6 -7.15 20.12 -15.09
CA ALA A 6 -8.56 20.43 -14.89
C ALA A 6 -8.97 20.46 -13.41
N ALA A 7 -8.38 19.58 -12.58
CA ALA A 7 -8.66 19.54 -11.14
C ALA A 7 -7.97 20.65 -10.34
N HIS A 8 -6.82 21.13 -10.84
CA HIS A 8 -5.99 22.14 -10.19
C HIS A 8 -5.55 23.22 -11.19
N PRO A 9 -6.48 24.05 -11.70
CA PRO A 9 -6.18 25.09 -12.69
C PRO A 9 -5.23 26.18 -12.15
N GLU A 10 -5.17 26.37 -10.83
CA GLU A 10 -4.32 27.33 -10.14
C GLU A 10 -2.85 26.93 -10.06
N LEU A 11 -2.53 25.66 -10.27
CA LEU A 11 -1.17 25.13 -10.14
C LEU A 11 -0.51 24.98 -11.52
N GLU A 12 0.76 25.38 -11.60
CA GLU A 12 1.55 25.13 -12.80
C GLU A 12 1.98 23.66 -12.86
N ILE A 13 1.42 22.91 -13.81
CA ILE A 13 1.71 21.48 -13.95
C ILE A 13 2.63 21.22 -15.13
N ARG A 14 3.89 20.88 -14.81
CA ARG A 14 4.94 20.50 -15.76
C ARG A 14 5.18 18.98 -15.74
N THR A 15 5.56 18.44 -16.89
CA THR A 15 6.08 17.07 -17.00
C THR A 15 7.60 17.12 -17.14
N THR A 16 8.29 16.11 -16.62
CA THR A 16 9.73 15.96 -16.79
C THR A 16 10.05 14.55 -17.30
N CYS A 17 11.24 14.40 -17.87
CA CYS A 17 11.70 13.16 -18.47
C CYS A 17 12.74 12.50 -17.56
N GLY A 18 12.77 11.16 -17.55
CA GLY A 18 13.67 10.40 -16.69
C GLY A 18 15.16 10.63 -16.95
N TYR A 19 15.55 11.10 -18.14
CA TYR A 19 16.95 11.45 -18.40
C TYR A 19 17.38 12.72 -17.66
N ILE A 20 16.47 13.68 -17.48
CA ILE A 20 16.74 14.93 -16.74
C ILE A 20 16.97 14.60 -15.27
N THR A 21 16.07 13.81 -14.67
CA THR A 21 16.21 13.37 -13.27
C THR A 21 17.46 12.51 -13.08
N LYS A 22 17.81 11.66 -14.05
CA LYS A 22 19.06 10.89 -14.05
C LYS A 22 20.29 11.79 -14.03
N ARG A 23 20.32 12.83 -14.87
CA ARG A 23 21.44 13.78 -14.94
C ARG A 23 21.62 14.50 -13.60
N THR A 24 20.55 15.09 -13.06
CA THR A 24 20.57 15.76 -11.74
C THR A 24 21.02 14.79 -10.64
N ARG A 25 20.55 13.54 -10.68
CA ARG A 25 20.97 12.52 -9.73
C ARG A 25 22.48 12.24 -9.79
N GLN A 26 23.07 12.22 -10.98
CA GLN A 26 24.50 12.01 -11.17
C GLN A 26 25.33 13.21 -10.72
N GLU A 27 24.92 14.43 -11.09
CA GLU A 27 25.57 15.69 -10.68
C GLU A 27 25.68 15.80 -9.15
N TYR A 28 24.65 15.38 -8.43
CA TYR A 28 24.59 15.45 -6.96
C TYR A 28 24.99 14.14 -6.26
N GLY A 29 25.49 13.14 -6.98
CA GLY A 29 25.98 11.88 -6.39
C GLY A 29 24.91 11.02 -5.68
N ILE A 30 23.63 11.13 -6.06
CA ILE A 30 22.53 10.47 -5.35
C ILE A 30 22.29 9.05 -5.90
N ALA A 31 22.15 8.06 -5.01
CA ALA A 31 21.81 6.70 -5.40
C ALA A 31 20.38 6.60 -5.98
N LYS A 32 20.18 5.72 -6.98
CA LYS A 32 18.88 5.56 -7.65
C LYS A 32 17.85 4.99 -6.69
N SER A 33 16.72 5.68 -6.54
CA SER A 33 15.52 5.18 -5.88
C SER A 33 14.33 6.01 -6.33
N HIS A 34 13.11 5.47 -6.22
CA HIS A 34 11.89 6.24 -6.54
C HIS A 34 11.79 7.55 -5.74
N ARG A 35 12.23 7.51 -4.48
CA ARG A 35 12.31 8.67 -3.60
C ARG A 35 13.33 9.70 -4.11
N ALA A 36 14.52 9.24 -4.50
CA ALA A 36 15.55 10.12 -5.05
C ALA A 36 15.08 10.79 -6.35
N ASP A 37 14.41 10.03 -7.21
CA ASP A 37 13.86 10.58 -8.45
C ASP A 37 12.80 11.65 -8.14
N ALA A 38 11.90 11.43 -7.17
CA ALA A 38 10.92 12.44 -6.74
C ALA A 38 11.60 13.71 -6.15
N PHE A 39 12.69 13.55 -5.41
CA PHE A 39 13.48 14.67 -4.89
C PHE A 39 14.12 15.49 -6.02
N CYS A 40 14.71 14.81 -7.02
CA CYS A 40 15.25 15.49 -8.21
C CYS A 40 14.15 16.19 -9.02
N ILE A 41 12.93 15.64 -9.08
CA ILE A 41 11.78 16.28 -9.73
C ILE A 41 11.37 17.56 -9.00
N ALA A 42 11.44 17.58 -7.66
CA ALA A 42 11.12 18.77 -6.87
C ALA A 42 12.10 19.94 -7.09
N GLY A 43 13.32 19.66 -7.56
CA GLY A 43 14.30 20.67 -7.97
C GLY A 43 15.00 21.43 -6.84
N ASN A 44 14.58 21.27 -5.58
CA ASN A 44 15.20 21.92 -4.43
C ASN A 44 16.39 21.11 -3.89
N MET A 45 17.50 21.09 -4.63
CA MET A 45 18.65 20.24 -4.32
C MET A 45 19.45 20.68 -3.07
N GLY A 46 19.26 21.91 -2.59
CA GLY A 46 19.84 22.40 -1.33
C GLY A 46 19.09 21.91 -0.08
N ALA A 47 17.94 21.27 -0.23
CA ALA A 47 17.16 20.79 0.91
C ALA A 47 17.75 19.53 1.54
N THR A 48 17.75 19.49 2.87
CA THR A 48 18.12 18.29 3.62
C THR A 48 17.01 17.24 3.49
N ARG A 49 17.38 16.02 3.09
CA ARG A 49 16.44 14.89 2.99
C ARG A 49 16.15 14.32 4.37
N LEU A 50 14.89 14.36 4.79
CA LEU A 50 14.44 13.69 6.02
C LEU A 50 14.68 12.18 5.95
N ASP A 51 15.01 11.52 7.06
CA ASP A 51 15.13 10.07 7.01
C ASP A 51 13.77 9.34 6.98
N VAL A 52 12.67 10.07 7.22
CA VAL A 52 11.31 9.52 7.17
C VAL A 52 10.66 9.71 5.79
N TYR A 53 9.87 8.73 5.36
CA TYR A 53 9.10 8.80 4.13
C TYR A 53 7.82 7.95 4.18
N TYR A 54 6.85 8.32 3.36
CA TYR A 54 5.65 7.51 3.14
C TYR A 54 5.91 6.44 2.09
N PHE A 55 5.64 5.19 2.44
CA PHE A 55 5.57 4.08 1.51
C PHE A 55 4.12 3.78 1.19
N GLN A 56 3.74 3.97 -0.08
CA GLN A 56 2.36 3.82 -0.52
C GLN A 56 2.22 2.72 -1.56
N LYS A 57 1.14 1.95 -1.44
CA LYS A 57 0.77 0.91 -2.41
C LYS A 57 -0.69 1.07 -2.82
N GLN A 58 -0.92 1.30 -4.10
CA GLN A 58 -2.26 1.29 -4.65
C GLN A 58 -2.80 -0.15 -4.65
N ILE A 59 -3.98 -0.33 -4.08
CA ILE A 59 -4.66 -1.62 -4.08
C ILE A 59 -5.86 -1.63 -5.03
N ARG A 60 -6.14 -2.81 -5.57
CA ARG A 60 -7.34 -3.03 -6.36
C ARG A 60 -8.60 -2.83 -5.50
N ARG A 61 -9.63 -2.21 -6.08
CA ARG A 61 -10.94 -2.04 -5.43
C ARG A 61 -11.79 -3.30 -5.47
N HIS A 62 -11.71 -4.05 -6.58
CA HIS A 62 -12.52 -5.25 -6.81
C HIS A 62 -11.65 -6.45 -7.21
N ASN A 63 -12.20 -7.66 -7.06
CA ASN A 63 -11.62 -8.86 -7.65
C ASN A 63 -11.88 -8.85 -9.16
N ARG A 64 -10.91 -9.29 -9.97
CA ARG A 64 -11.11 -9.49 -11.43
C ARG A 64 -12.02 -10.70 -11.74
N LYS A 65 -12.39 -11.49 -10.72
CA LYS A 65 -13.17 -12.71 -10.83
C LYS A 65 -14.08 -12.87 -9.62
N ILE A 66 -15.37 -13.07 -9.85
CA ILE A 66 -16.38 -13.20 -8.78
C ILE A 66 -16.58 -14.67 -8.38
N HIS A 67 -16.62 -15.60 -9.34
CA HIS A 67 -16.86 -17.03 -9.11
C HIS A 67 -15.67 -17.90 -9.53
N LYS A 68 -15.52 -19.09 -8.95
CA LYS A 68 -14.58 -20.11 -9.44
C LYS A 68 -15.03 -20.64 -10.81
N LEU A 69 -14.09 -21.09 -11.64
CA LEU A 69 -14.41 -21.66 -12.97
C LEU A 69 -15.01 -23.06 -12.83
N THR A 70 -14.51 -23.85 -11.89
CA THR A 70 -15.00 -25.18 -11.58
C THR A 70 -16.45 -25.13 -11.12
N ILE A 71 -17.30 -25.93 -11.77
CA ILE A 71 -18.70 -26.14 -11.42
C ILE A 71 -18.74 -27.29 -10.42
N TYR A 72 -19.37 -27.08 -9.26
CA TYR A 72 -19.51 -28.13 -8.25
C TYR A 72 -20.70 -29.04 -8.59
N LYS A 73 -20.78 -30.21 -7.94
CA LYS A 73 -21.97 -31.07 -7.99
C LYS A 73 -23.22 -30.24 -7.66
N GLY A 74 -24.25 -30.34 -8.51
CA GLY A 74 -25.45 -29.51 -8.42
C GLY A 74 -25.41 -28.21 -9.24
N GLY A 75 -24.44 -28.02 -10.15
CA GLY A 75 -24.46 -26.97 -11.18
C GLY A 75 -24.11 -25.56 -10.69
N LYS A 76 -23.78 -25.38 -9.40
CA LYS A 76 -23.51 -24.07 -8.79
C LYS A 76 -22.00 -23.77 -8.76
N ARG A 77 -21.64 -22.52 -9.11
CA ARG A 77 -20.26 -22.01 -8.98
C ARG A 77 -20.09 -21.22 -7.68
N ARG A 78 -19.12 -21.63 -6.86
CA ARG A 78 -18.81 -20.92 -5.61
C ARG A 78 -18.18 -19.55 -5.87
N LEU A 79 -18.42 -18.61 -4.98
CA LEU A 79 -17.70 -17.33 -4.95
C LEU A 79 -16.19 -17.57 -4.76
N HIS A 80 -15.38 -16.73 -5.42
CA HIS A 80 -13.93 -16.69 -5.30
C HIS A 80 -13.47 -15.78 -4.14
N GLN A 81 -14.40 -15.32 -3.30
CA GLN A 81 -14.11 -14.39 -2.21
C GLN A 81 -14.90 -14.74 -0.96
N ALA A 82 -14.27 -14.49 0.19
CA ALA A 82 -14.97 -14.41 1.47
C ALA A 82 -15.92 -13.20 1.47
N PRO A 83 -16.89 -13.14 2.41
CA PRO A 83 -17.75 -11.98 2.61
C PRO A 83 -16.96 -10.68 2.67
N TYR A 84 -17.60 -9.58 2.31
CA TYR A 84 -16.94 -8.27 2.23
C TYR A 84 -16.34 -7.80 3.56
N GLU A 85 -17.00 -8.17 4.65
CA GLU A 85 -16.57 -7.95 6.03
C GLU A 85 -16.70 -9.26 6.80
N VAL A 86 -15.75 -9.54 7.70
CA VAL A 86 -15.75 -10.73 8.57
C VAL A 86 -15.34 -10.26 9.95
N GLU A 87 -16.14 -10.54 10.98
CA GLU A 87 -15.88 -10.10 12.36
C GLU A 87 -15.56 -8.59 12.47
N GLY A 88 -16.21 -7.75 11.66
CA GLY A 88 -15.97 -6.31 11.62
C GLY A 88 -14.73 -5.86 10.84
N PHE A 89 -13.98 -6.77 10.20
CA PHE A 89 -12.75 -6.48 9.45
C PHE A 89 -12.86 -6.73 7.94
N ARG A 90 -12.17 -5.90 7.15
CA ARG A 90 -12.14 -5.96 5.68
C ARG A 90 -10.74 -6.27 5.17
N LEU A 91 -10.67 -6.71 3.92
CA LEU A 91 -9.39 -6.88 3.24
C LEU A 91 -8.71 -5.51 3.13
N PHE A 92 -7.43 -5.45 3.48
CA PHE A 92 -6.58 -4.27 3.49
C PHE A 92 -6.88 -3.23 4.56
N ASP A 93 -7.69 -3.55 5.56
CA ASP A 93 -7.75 -2.72 6.77
C ASP A 93 -6.38 -2.72 7.46
N LYS A 94 -5.99 -1.56 8.00
CA LYS A 94 -4.79 -1.38 8.80
C LYS A 94 -5.12 -1.77 10.23
N VAL A 95 -4.34 -2.67 10.79
CA VAL A 95 -4.60 -3.28 12.10
C VAL A 95 -3.32 -3.34 12.92
N LEU A 96 -3.48 -3.21 14.23
CA LEU A 96 -2.47 -3.62 15.20
C LEU A 96 -2.65 -5.12 15.46
N CYS A 97 -1.56 -5.87 15.30
CA CYS A 97 -1.48 -7.31 15.40
C CYS A 97 -0.29 -7.66 16.30
N GLU A 98 -0.56 -8.11 17.53
CA GLU A 98 0.48 -8.53 18.50
C GLU A 98 1.59 -7.48 18.67
N GLY A 99 1.22 -6.19 18.74
CA GLY A 99 2.16 -5.07 18.91
C GLY A 99 2.72 -4.51 17.60
N TYR A 100 2.46 -5.13 16.46
CA TYR A 100 2.94 -4.67 15.15
C TYR A 100 1.82 -4.14 14.27
N VAL A 101 2.08 -3.05 13.55
CA VAL A 101 1.13 -2.49 12.58
C VAL A 101 1.28 -3.24 11.25
N GLY A 102 0.15 -3.69 10.70
CA GLY A 102 0.11 -4.32 9.39
C GLY A 102 -1.25 -4.18 8.72
N PHE A 103 -1.42 -4.89 7.62
CA PHE A 103 -2.64 -4.87 6.82
C PHE A 103 -3.19 -6.27 6.63
N ILE A 104 -4.51 -6.39 6.61
CA ILE A 104 -5.17 -7.67 6.36
C ILE A 104 -5.02 -8.06 4.88
N PHE A 105 -4.30 -9.13 4.58
CA PHE A 105 -4.13 -9.66 3.22
C PHE A 105 -4.91 -10.96 2.95
N GLY A 106 -5.52 -11.54 3.98
CA GLY A 106 -6.34 -12.74 3.84
C GLY A 106 -7.38 -12.83 4.94
N ARG A 107 -8.53 -13.41 4.62
CA ARG A 107 -9.69 -13.50 5.52
C ARG A 107 -10.32 -14.86 5.36
N ARG A 108 -10.59 -15.51 6.48
CA ARG A 108 -11.32 -16.78 6.57
C ARG A 108 -12.65 -16.50 7.25
N THR A 109 -13.72 -17.18 6.83
CA THR A 109 -15.08 -16.96 7.35
C THR A 109 -15.23 -17.25 8.84
N ASN A 110 -14.29 -17.98 9.43
CA ASN A 110 -14.25 -18.33 10.85
C ASN A 110 -13.54 -17.27 11.73
N GLY A 111 -13.36 -16.04 11.25
CA GLY A 111 -12.75 -14.97 12.04
C GLY A 111 -11.23 -15.01 12.13
N TYR A 112 -10.55 -15.74 11.24
CA TYR A 112 -9.08 -15.77 11.17
C TYR A 112 -8.55 -15.00 9.97
N PHE A 113 -7.44 -14.29 10.18
CA PHE A 113 -6.88 -13.33 9.24
C PHE A 113 -5.41 -13.64 8.93
N LYS A 114 -4.98 -13.29 7.71
CA LYS A 114 -3.57 -13.17 7.35
C LYS A 114 -3.22 -11.69 7.38
N VAL A 115 -2.20 -11.32 8.16
CA VAL A 115 -1.72 -9.95 8.30
C VAL A 115 -0.29 -9.85 7.79
N CYS A 116 -0.02 -8.85 6.95
CA CYS A 116 1.31 -8.59 6.39
C CYS A 116 1.61 -7.09 6.42
N THR A 117 2.89 -6.74 6.44
CA THR A 117 3.36 -5.39 6.13
C THR A 117 3.23 -5.09 4.62
N LEU A 118 3.46 -3.84 4.20
CA LEU A 118 3.30 -3.47 2.78
C LEU A 118 4.37 -4.05 1.85
N ASP A 119 5.56 -4.34 2.39
CA ASP A 119 6.65 -5.08 1.74
C ASP A 119 6.36 -6.58 1.60
N GLY A 120 5.30 -7.07 2.23
CA GLY A 120 4.86 -8.46 2.10
C GLY A 120 5.37 -9.38 3.21
N THR A 121 6.14 -8.86 4.16
CA THR A 121 6.52 -9.61 5.36
C THR A 121 5.27 -10.05 6.12
N VAL A 122 5.19 -11.34 6.42
CA VAL A 122 4.01 -11.93 7.07
C VAL A 122 4.15 -11.76 8.57
N LEU A 123 3.31 -10.92 9.17
CA LEU A 123 3.21 -10.78 10.63
C LEU A 123 2.49 -11.99 11.23
N SER A 124 1.39 -12.42 10.61
CA SER A 124 0.71 -13.66 10.98
C SER A 124 -0.03 -14.27 9.80
N LYS A 125 0.07 -15.60 9.66
CA LYS A 125 -0.68 -16.37 8.64
C LYS A 125 -2.13 -16.64 9.06
N SER A 126 -2.41 -16.64 10.35
CA SER A 126 -3.71 -17.02 10.92
C SER A 126 -3.87 -16.47 12.33
N ILE A 127 -4.29 -15.22 12.44
CA ILE A 127 -4.61 -14.59 13.72
C ILE A 127 -6.12 -14.42 13.88
N HIS A 128 -6.62 -14.70 15.08
CA HIS A 128 -8.04 -14.56 15.41
C HIS A 128 -8.44 -13.09 15.59
N CYS A 129 -9.69 -12.73 15.23
CA CYS A 129 -10.21 -11.36 15.31
C CYS A 129 -9.97 -10.67 16.66
N ARG A 130 -10.10 -11.41 17.78
CA ARG A 130 -9.92 -10.89 19.15
C ARG A 130 -8.51 -10.37 19.45
N LYS A 131 -7.50 -10.79 18.68
CA LYS A 131 -6.11 -10.31 18.83
C LYS A 131 -5.78 -9.16 17.87
N LEU A 132 -6.75 -8.70 17.09
CA LEU A 132 -6.60 -7.58 16.17
C LEU A 132 -7.31 -6.35 16.71
N ARG A 133 -6.65 -5.20 16.57
CA ARG A 133 -7.28 -3.90 16.77
C ARG A 133 -7.26 -3.13 15.47
N LEU A 134 -8.42 -2.67 15.01
CA LEU A 134 -8.50 -1.80 13.85
C LEU A 134 -7.83 -0.46 14.15
N LEU A 135 -6.97 0.00 13.23
CA LEU A 135 -6.40 1.34 13.26
C LEU A 135 -7.05 2.24 12.21
N GLU A 136 -7.10 1.76 10.96
CA GLU A 136 -7.69 2.50 9.85
C GLU A 136 -8.45 1.55 8.92
N ARG A 137 -9.59 2.02 8.39
CA ARG A 137 -10.32 1.32 7.34
C ARG A 137 -9.55 1.40 6.03
N ARG A 138 -9.70 0.37 5.17
CA ARG A 138 -9.02 0.36 3.88
C ARG A 138 -9.34 1.61 3.04
N THR A 139 -8.32 2.11 2.35
CA THR A 139 -8.44 3.19 1.36
C THR A 139 -7.92 2.71 0.01
N THR A 140 -7.88 3.56 -1.01
CA THR A 140 -7.32 3.17 -2.33
C THR A 140 -5.80 2.99 -2.27
N PHE A 141 -5.12 3.74 -1.40
CA PHE A 141 -3.68 3.71 -1.22
C PHE A 141 -3.36 3.33 0.23
N LEU A 142 -2.80 2.14 0.42
CA LEU A 142 -2.30 1.77 1.73
C LEU A 142 -1.00 2.53 1.99
N THR A 143 -0.89 3.16 3.14
CA THR A 143 0.22 4.06 3.48
C THR A 143 0.89 3.59 4.78
N GLU A 144 2.21 3.51 4.75
CA GLU A 144 3.07 3.22 5.90
C GLU A 144 4.14 4.31 6.01
N VAL A 145 4.51 4.69 7.23
CA VAL A 145 5.64 5.59 7.48
C VAL A 145 6.89 4.74 7.73
N ARG A 146 7.94 4.97 6.95
CA ARG A 146 9.22 4.26 7.06
C ARG A 146 10.36 5.21 7.36
N TYR A 147 11.36 4.69 8.05
CA TYR A 147 12.61 5.39 8.35
C TYR A 147 13.72 4.79 7.47
N GLY A 148 14.62 5.60 6.95
CA GLY A 148 15.68 5.23 5.99
C GLY A 148 16.85 4.55 6.68
N GLY A 149 16.55 3.42 7.33
CA GLY A 149 17.51 2.56 8.00
C GLY A 149 16.88 1.24 8.40
N GLY A 150 16.19 0.55 7.48
CA GLY A 150 15.68 -0.83 7.68
C GLY A 150 14.66 -1.05 8.81
N ALA A 151 14.41 -0.06 9.67
CA ALA A 151 13.46 -0.14 10.77
C ALA A 151 12.07 0.20 10.24
N SER A 152 11.22 -0.83 10.12
CA SER A 152 9.77 -0.68 10.16
C SER A 152 9.35 0.16 11.37
N SER A 153 8.25 0.92 11.25
CA SER A 153 7.74 1.88 12.24
C SER A 153 8.03 1.51 13.71
N PRO A 154 8.42 2.48 14.57
CA PRO A 154 8.57 2.25 16.00
C PRO A 154 7.26 1.80 16.63
N ARG A 155 7.42 1.04 17.72
CA ARG A 155 6.42 0.33 18.53
C ARG A 155 5.19 1.15 18.90
#